data_AF-A0A523U3F3-F1
#
_entry.id   AF-A0A523U3F3-F1
#
_cell.length_a   1.000
_cell.length_b   1.000
_cell.length_c   1.000
_cell.angle_alpha   90.00
_cell.angle_beta   90.00
_cell.angle_gamma   90.00
#
_symmetry.space_group_name_H-M   'P 1'
#
loop_
_entity.id
_entity.type
_entity.pdbx_description
1 polymer ?
#
loop_
_entity_poly.entity_id
_entity_poly.type
_entity_poly.pdbx_seq_one_letter_code
_entity_poly.pdbx_strand_id
1 'polypeptide(L)'
;MPNTIRTGYSAKFSLTAPAVKLKANTSGTSLVFEVTTASGTSMVMRYRQAGSSSWSESTPLNSPQTGDEITISGLTEGETYEFLPLATSETAGRGTRSDPGNILRIVPSSGSALEKIKSQVGAELATWVPSGNIVIGTALRGKLDLGQKAALISGKRTGREREASGTIRSKYEITIELYYSHHDAGERENVLDSLAEEIAAHFDNNSSSFSGISGYFDTAADKVSHDSPGRDIGRAIVILSCLVID
;
A
#
# COMPACT_ATOMS: atom_id res chain seq x y z
N MET A 1 46.25 -6.59 -56.65
CA MET A 1 44.85 -7.01 -56.38
C MET A 1 44.52 -6.60 -54.96
N PRO A 2 43.33 -6.03 -54.68
CA PRO A 2 43.10 -5.22 -53.50
C PRO A 2 42.98 -6.05 -52.22
N ASN A 3 43.56 -5.54 -51.14
CA ASN A 3 43.53 -6.12 -49.81
C ASN A 3 42.20 -5.72 -49.15
N THR A 4 41.26 -6.65 -49.06
CA THR A 4 39.96 -6.40 -48.40
C THR A 4 40.14 -6.41 -46.89
N ILE A 5 40.21 -5.22 -46.29
CA ILE A 5 40.11 -5.06 -44.83
C ILE A 5 38.67 -5.43 -44.43
N ARG A 6 38.48 -6.62 -43.85
CA ARG A 6 37.24 -6.94 -43.11
C ARG A 6 37.20 -6.06 -41.87
N THR A 7 36.44 -4.97 -41.93
CA THR A 7 35.98 -4.25 -40.74
C THR A 7 35.07 -5.18 -39.94
N GLY A 8 35.60 -5.78 -38.89
CA GLY A 8 34.80 -6.50 -37.90
C GLY A 8 33.89 -5.51 -37.18
N TYR A 9 32.63 -5.43 -37.61
CA TYR A 9 31.57 -4.87 -36.77
C TYR A 9 31.40 -5.79 -35.56
N SER A 10 31.92 -5.42 -34.40
CA SER A 10 31.48 -6.02 -33.14
C SER A 10 30.08 -5.48 -32.85
N ALA A 11 29.04 -6.24 -33.21
CA ALA A 11 27.71 -5.95 -32.69
C ALA A 11 27.78 -6.12 -31.16
N LYS A 12 27.73 -5.01 -30.42
CA LYS A 12 27.45 -5.07 -28.98
C LYS A 12 26.03 -5.61 -28.85
N PHE A 13 25.90 -6.84 -28.39
CA PHE A 13 24.61 -7.39 -27.99
C PHE A 13 24.20 -6.67 -26.70
N SER A 14 23.50 -5.54 -26.82
CA SER A 14 22.89 -4.88 -25.67
C SER A 14 21.50 -5.46 -25.46
N LEU A 15 21.27 -6.10 -24.31
CA LEU A 15 19.93 -6.48 -23.88
C LEU A 15 19.14 -5.20 -23.55
N THR A 16 17.88 -5.14 -23.97
CA THR A 16 16.95 -4.07 -23.56
C THR A 16 16.90 -4.01 -22.04
N ALA A 17 17.02 -2.80 -21.48
CA ALA A 17 16.93 -2.60 -20.04
C ALA A 17 15.57 -3.04 -19.50
N PRO A 18 15.51 -3.85 -18.44
CA PRO A 18 14.26 -4.21 -17.80
C PRO A 18 13.64 -3.00 -17.10
N ALA A 19 12.33 -3.04 -16.91
CA ALA A 19 11.59 -2.03 -16.16
C ALA A 19 10.66 -2.67 -15.13
N VAL A 20 10.55 -1.99 -14.01
CA VAL A 20 9.74 -2.38 -12.85
C VAL A 20 9.01 -1.16 -12.31
N LYS A 21 7.87 -1.38 -11.65
CA LYS A 21 7.16 -0.35 -10.87
C LYS A 21 7.02 -0.81 -9.43
N LEU A 22 6.98 0.14 -8.50
CA LEU A 22 6.65 -0.17 -7.11
C LEU A 22 5.21 -0.65 -7.04
N LYS A 23 5.01 -1.87 -6.51
CA LYS A 23 3.69 -2.46 -6.28
C LYS A 23 3.23 -2.29 -4.83
N ALA A 24 4.12 -2.51 -3.87
CA ALA A 24 3.80 -2.36 -2.45
C ALA A 24 4.98 -1.80 -1.63
N ASN A 25 4.65 -0.89 -0.72
CA ASN A 25 5.55 -0.28 0.27
C ASN A 25 4.79 -0.07 1.59
N THR A 26 4.46 -1.16 2.26
CA THR A 26 3.58 -1.16 3.43
C THR A 26 4.17 -1.88 4.63
N SER A 27 5.33 -2.52 4.52
CA SER A 27 5.93 -3.31 5.61
C SER A 27 7.04 -2.57 6.37
N GLY A 28 7.55 -1.45 5.84
CA GLY A 28 8.68 -0.70 6.42
C GLY A 28 10.03 -1.37 6.20
N THR A 29 10.06 -2.69 6.01
CA THR A 29 11.28 -3.49 5.92
C THR A 29 11.38 -4.28 4.62
N SER A 30 10.34 -4.23 3.78
CA SER A 30 10.32 -4.84 2.45
C SER A 30 9.57 -4.01 1.42
N LEU A 31 9.94 -4.19 0.16
CA LEU A 31 9.28 -3.59 -0.99
C LEU A 31 8.94 -4.69 -2.00
N VAL A 32 7.78 -4.56 -2.64
CA VAL A 32 7.37 -5.44 -3.74
C VAL A 32 7.35 -4.62 -5.02
N PHE A 33 8.06 -5.11 -6.03
CA PHE A 33 8.12 -4.53 -7.37
C PHE A 33 7.43 -5.45 -8.37
N GLU A 34 6.65 -4.87 -9.27
CA GLU A 34 6.06 -5.60 -10.40
C GLU A 34 6.87 -5.32 -11.66
N VAL A 35 7.16 -6.38 -12.41
CA VAL A 35 7.87 -6.31 -13.69
C VAL A 35 6.95 -5.72 -14.75
N THR A 36 7.32 -4.57 -15.30
CA THR A 36 6.57 -3.92 -16.39
C THR A 36 7.16 -4.22 -17.76
N THR A 37 8.46 -4.53 -17.80
CA THR A 37 9.16 -4.92 -19.03
C THR A 37 10.21 -5.95 -18.68
N ALA A 38 9.96 -7.20 -19.06
CA ALA A 38 10.91 -8.29 -18.90
C ALA A 38 11.91 -8.33 -20.07
N SER A 39 13.14 -8.75 -19.78
CA SER A 39 14.20 -8.97 -20.77
C SER A 39 15.22 -9.98 -20.23
N GLY A 40 16.01 -10.58 -21.13
CA GLY A 40 17.04 -11.57 -20.78
C GLY A 40 16.48 -12.95 -20.38
N THR A 41 17.37 -13.83 -19.92
CA THR A 41 17.03 -15.15 -19.38
C THR A 41 16.88 -15.14 -17.86
N SER A 42 17.45 -14.14 -17.18
CA SER A 42 17.22 -13.89 -15.77
C SER A 42 17.24 -12.40 -15.46
N MET A 43 16.62 -12.01 -14.34
CA MET A 43 16.60 -10.64 -13.87
C MET A 43 16.87 -10.56 -12.37
N VAL A 44 17.65 -9.57 -11.96
CA VAL A 44 17.93 -9.25 -10.56
C VAL A 44 17.61 -7.79 -10.30
N MET A 45 17.19 -7.48 -9.07
CA MET A 45 17.14 -6.12 -8.58
C MET A 45 18.40 -5.85 -7.76
N ARG A 46 19.24 -4.91 -8.23
CA ARG A 46 20.29 -4.34 -7.39
C ARG A 46 19.69 -3.29 -6.48
N TYR A 47 20.13 -3.25 -5.23
CA TYR A 47 19.67 -2.23 -4.30
C TYR A 47 20.78 -1.80 -3.34
N ARG A 48 20.69 -0.55 -2.85
CA ARG A 48 21.59 0.00 -1.85
C ARG A 48 20.90 1.13 -1.07
N GLN A 49 21.37 1.41 0.14
CA GLN A 49 21.02 2.67 0.80
C GLN A 49 21.60 3.84 -0.03
N ALA A 50 20.82 4.90 -0.19
CA ALA A 50 21.20 6.05 -1.00
C ALA A 50 22.52 6.66 -0.46
N GLY A 51 23.46 6.92 -1.36
CA GLY A 51 24.80 7.40 -1.00
C GLY A 51 25.81 6.30 -0.65
N SER A 52 25.38 5.05 -0.46
CA SER A 52 26.32 3.92 -0.30
C SER A 52 27.03 3.60 -1.62
N SER A 53 28.28 3.16 -1.56
CA SER A 53 29.00 2.61 -2.73
C SER A 53 28.68 1.14 -3.00
N SER A 54 28.17 0.43 -1.99
CA SER A 54 27.98 -1.02 -2.04
C SER A 54 26.55 -1.37 -2.46
N TRP A 55 26.43 -2.22 -3.48
CA TRP A 55 25.15 -2.72 -3.97
C TRP A 55 24.94 -4.17 -3.55
N SER A 56 23.75 -4.47 -3.06
CA SER A 56 23.23 -5.82 -2.87
C SER A 56 22.42 -6.26 -4.09
N GLU A 57 22.19 -7.57 -4.25
CA GLU A 57 21.36 -8.15 -5.31
C GLU A 57 20.22 -8.97 -4.69
N SER A 58 19.04 -8.93 -5.32
CA SER A 58 17.91 -9.80 -4.98
C SER A 58 18.17 -11.23 -5.40
N THR A 59 17.32 -12.16 -4.94
CA THR A 59 17.20 -13.48 -5.59
C THR A 59 16.91 -13.29 -7.09
N PRO A 60 17.61 -14.01 -7.98
CA PRO A 60 17.35 -13.95 -9.41
C PRO A 60 15.96 -14.50 -9.76
N LEU A 61 15.24 -13.75 -10.58
CA LEU A 61 14.03 -14.21 -11.26
C LEU A 61 14.44 -14.87 -12.59
N ASN A 62 14.15 -16.15 -12.75
CA ASN A 62 14.48 -16.91 -13.97
C ASN A 62 13.33 -16.82 -14.96
N SER A 63 13.64 -16.61 -16.24
CA SER A 63 12.64 -16.45 -17.32
C SER A 63 11.57 -15.41 -16.97
N PRO A 64 11.95 -14.16 -16.64
CA PRO A 64 11.02 -13.15 -16.15
C PRO A 64 9.92 -12.86 -17.17
N GLN A 65 8.70 -12.66 -16.68
CA GLN A 65 7.52 -12.25 -17.44
C GLN A 65 6.96 -10.92 -16.92
N THR A 66 6.27 -10.17 -17.78
CA THR A 66 5.52 -8.99 -17.35
C THR A 66 4.42 -9.41 -16.36
N GLY A 67 4.35 -8.71 -15.22
CA GLY A 67 3.45 -9.04 -14.12
C GLY A 67 4.10 -9.84 -12.99
N ASP A 68 5.29 -10.39 -13.20
CA ASP A 68 6.05 -11.06 -12.14
C ASP A 68 6.41 -10.08 -11.01
N GLU A 69 6.69 -10.63 -9.83
CA GLU A 69 7.00 -9.85 -8.64
C GLU A 69 8.41 -10.12 -8.13
N ILE A 70 9.09 -9.05 -7.72
CA ILE A 70 10.35 -9.11 -6.99
C ILE A 70 10.12 -8.51 -5.61
N THR A 71 10.39 -9.31 -4.58
CA THR A 71 10.36 -8.85 -3.18
C THR A 71 11.78 -8.60 -2.68
N ILE A 72 12.02 -7.41 -2.15
CA ILE A 72 13.26 -7.06 -1.45
C ILE A 72 12.94 -6.92 0.03
N SER A 73 13.62 -7.68 0.88
CA SER A 73 13.45 -7.68 2.34
C SER A 73 14.74 -7.25 3.06
N GLY A 74 14.64 -7.02 4.38
CA GLY A 74 15.78 -6.61 5.20
C GLY A 74 16.17 -5.15 5.03
N LEU A 75 15.24 -4.32 4.55
CA LEU A 75 15.42 -2.88 4.46
C LEU A 75 15.15 -2.23 5.81
N THR A 76 15.71 -1.04 6.02
CA THR A 76 15.44 -0.23 7.22
C THR A 76 14.35 0.79 6.89
N GLU A 77 13.32 0.87 7.75
CA GLU A 77 12.24 1.83 7.59
C GLU A 77 12.76 3.27 7.71
N GLY A 78 12.25 4.17 6.88
CA GLY A 78 12.62 5.59 6.88
C GLY A 78 13.91 5.92 6.13
N GLU A 79 14.75 4.91 5.85
CA GLU A 79 15.98 5.09 5.08
C GLU A 79 15.71 5.16 3.58
N THR A 80 16.44 6.02 2.86
CA THR A 80 16.30 6.11 1.40
C THR A 80 17.12 5.02 0.72
N TYR A 81 16.52 4.28 -0.20
CA TYR A 81 17.20 3.27 -1.02
C TYR A 81 17.12 3.59 -2.51
N GLU A 82 18.15 3.17 -3.24
CA GLU A 82 18.21 3.16 -4.69
C GLU A 82 18.06 1.72 -5.20
N PHE A 83 17.15 1.50 -6.14
CA PHE A 83 16.86 0.21 -6.76
C PHE A 83 17.12 0.28 -8.26
N LEU A 84 17.75 -0.76 -8.79
CA LEU A 84 18.16 -0.82 -10.18
C LEU A 84 17.89 -2.23 -10.74
N PRO A 85 16.89 -2.39 -11.64
CA PRO A 85 16.64 -3.67 -12.28
C PRO A 85 17.69 -3.93 -13.36
N LEU A 86 18.19 -5.18 -13.42
CA LEU A 86 19.17 -5.64 -14.40
C LEU A 86 18.77 -6.99 -14.96
N ALA A 87 18.81 -7.13 -16.28
CA ALA A 87 18.60 -8.39 -16.96
C ALA A 87 19.95 -9.01 -17.35
N THR A 88 20.02 -10.34 -17.37
CA THR A 88 21.18 -11.09 -17.86
C THR A 88 20.74 -12.16 -18.85
N SER A 89 21.62 -12.49 -19.81
CA SER A 89 21.41 -13.59 -20.74
C SER A 89 22.60 -14.55 -20.71
N GLU A 90 22.32 -15.84 -20.56
CA GLU A 90 23.33 -16.90 -20.69
C GLU A 90 23.67 -17.19 -22.16
N THR A 91 22.76 -16.88 -23.09
CA THR A 91 22.88 -17.20 -24.53
C THR A 91 23.96 -16.39 -25.26
N ALA A 92 24.52 -15.35 -24.61
CA ALA A 92 25.60 -14.52 -25.15
C ALA A 92 27.02 -14.99 -24.76
N GLY A 93 27.18 -16.21 -24.23
CA GLY A 93 28.49 -16.83 -23.97
C GLY A 93 29.41 -16.09 -22.98
N ARG A 94 28.91 -15.05 -22.30
CA ARG A 94 29.70 -14.17 -21.42
C ARG A 94 28.93 -13.48 -20.29
N GLY A 95 27.72 -13.94 -19.94
CA GLY A 95 26.94 -13.33 -18.85
C GLY A 95 26.65 -11.85 -19.10
N THR A 96 26.23 -11.53 -20.33
CA THR A 96 26.01 -10.13 -20.74
C THR A 96 24.86 -9.54 -19.92
N ARG A 97 25.14 -8.47 -19.19
CA ARG A 97 24.13 -7.69 -18.45
C ARG A 97 23.53 -6.64 -19.39
N SER A 98 22.24 -6.34 -19.21
CA SER A 98 21.61 -5.19 -19.86
C SER A 98 22.26 -3.88 -19.43
N ASP A 99 22.01 -2.83 -20.21
CA ASP A 99 22.16 -1.49 -19.67
C ASP A 99 21.26 -1.32 -18.43
N PRO A 100 21.70 -0.53 -17.43
CA PRO A 100 20.91 -0.28 -16.23
C PRO A 100 19.54 0.32 -16.60
N GLY A 101 18.47 -0.22 -16.02
CA GLY A 101 17.15 0.41 -16.08
C GLY A 101 17.08 1.72 -15.28
N ASN A 102 15.88 2.29 -15.19
CA ASN A 102 15.68 3.48 -14.36
C ASN A 102 15.99 3.17 -12.89
N ILE A 103 16.81 4.01 -12.25
CA ILE A 103 17.01 3.96 -10.80
C ILE A 103 15.74 4.46 -10.11
N LEU A 104 15.15 3.63 -9.26
CA LEU A 104 14.04 4.01 -8.40
C LEU A 104 14.59 4.42 -7.04
N ARG A 105 14.17 5.59 -6.54
CA ARG A 105 14.49 6.07 -5.18
C ARG A 105 13.25 5.96 -4.31
N ILE A 106 13.32 5.10 -3.30
CA ILE A 106 12.17 4.77 -2.46
C ILE A 106 12.61 4.72 -1.01
N VAL A 107 11.76 5.25 -0.13
CA VAL A 107 11.88 5.10 1.31
C VAL A 107 10.93 3.98 1.73
N PRO A 108 11.43 2.83 2.23
CA PRO A 108 10.60 1.83 2.86
C PRO A 108 9.82 2.46 4.01
N SER A 109 8.52 2.25 4.01
CA SER A 109 7.60 2.74 5.03
C SER A 109 6.64 1.63 5.35
N SER A 110 6.25 1.45 6.62
CA SER A 110 5.20 0.50 6.98
C SER A 110 3.80 1.03 6.62
N GLY A 111 3.71 1.78 5.52
CA GLY A 111 2.58 2.62 5.13
C GLY A 111 2.68 4.02 5.75
N SER A 112 2.03 4.99 5.10
CA SER A 112 1.77 6.27 5.76
C SER A 112 0.94 6.03 7.04
N ALA A 113 1.01 6.93 8.02
CA ALA A 113 0.22 6.82 9.24
C ALA A 113 -1.28 6.58 8.93
N LEU A 114 -1.79 7.17 7.84
CA LEU A 114 -3.15 6.93 7.34
C LEU A 114 -3.43 5.47 6.97
N GLU A 115 -2.50 4.77 6.30
CA GLU A 115 -2.70 3.36 5.95
C GLU A 115 -2.68 2.46 7.18
N LYS A 116 -1.79 2.77 8.14
CA LYS A 116 -1.72 2.06 9.43
C LYS A 116 -3.00 2.24 10.23
N ILE A 117 -3.51 3.47 10.30
CA ILE A 117 -4.77 3.79 10.99
C ILE A 117 -5.93 3.04 10.33
N LYS A 118 -6.09 3.11 8.99
CA LYS A 118 -7.16 2.38 8.29
C LYS A 118 -7.08 0.88 8.50
N SER A 119 -5.87 0.31 8.47
CA SER A 119 -5.66 -1.12 8.73
C SER A 119 -6.05 -1.50 10.16
N GLN A 120 -5.68 -0.68 11.14
CA GLN A 120 -6.05 -0.93 12.54
C GLN A 120 -7.55 -0.80 12.76
N VAL A 121 -8.20 0.23 12.20
CA VAL A 121 -9.66 0.37 12.22
C VAL A 121 -10.33 -0.88 11.64
N GLY A 122 -9.81 -1.40 10.52
CA GLY A 122 -10.33 -2.63 9.91
C GLY A 122 -10.17 -3.87 10.80
N ALA A 123 -9.07 -3.97 11.56
CA ALA A 123 -8.85 -5.06 12.50
C ALA A 123 -9.83 -4.99 13.69
N GLU A 124 -10.07 -3.80 14.23
CA GLU A 124 -11.02 -3.57 15.33
C GLU A 124 -12.47 -3.86 14.89
N LEU A 125 -12.84 -3.43 13.68
CA LEU A 125 -14.18 -3.65 13.12
C LEU A 125 -14.52 -5.12 12.90
N ALA A 126 -13.52 -6.01 12.86
CA ALA A 126 -13.71 -7.45 12.69
C ALA A 126 -14.53 -8.11 13.81
N THR A 127 -14.73 -7.43 14.95
CA THR A 127 -15.58 -7.89 16.04
C THR A 127 -17.08 -7.73 15.75
N TRP A 128 -17.47 -6.75 14.92
CA TRP A 128 -18.86 -6.51 14.54
C TRP A 128 -19.19 -6.92 13.10
N VAL A 129 -18.20 -6.83 12.21
CA VAL A 129 -18.33 -7.03 10.77
C VAL A 129 -17.44 -8.21 10.36
N PRO A 130 -17.95 -9.22 9.64
CA PRO A 130 -17.13 -10.33 9.16
C PRO A 130 -15.91 -9.80 8.38
N SER A 131 -14.70 -10.28 8.66
CA SER A 131 -13.48 -9.73 8.06
C SER A 131 -13.46 -9.80 6.53
N GLY A 132 -14.12 -10.81 5.95
CA GLY A 132 -14.31 -10.93 4.49
C GLY A 132 -15.26 -9.88 3.89
N ASN A 133 -15.99 -9.16 4.73
CA ASN A 133 -16.96 -8.12 4.41
C ASN A 133 -16.51 -6.72 4.85
N ILE A 134 -15.20 -6.54 5.05
CA ILE A 134 -14.55 -5.25 5.31
C ILE A 134 -13.66 -4.91 4.12
N VAL A 135 -13.82 -3.72 3.55
CA VAL A 135 -13.01 -3.22 2.44
C VAL A 135 -12.31 -1.93 2.84
N ILE A 136 -11.00 -1.86 2.65
CA ILE A 136 -10.23 -0.62 2.79
C ILE A 136 -10.03 -0.03 1.40
N GLY A 137 -10.53 1.19 1.17
CA GLY A 137 -10.44 1.85 -0.13
C GLY A 137 -11.50 2.94 -0.32
N THR A 138 -11.71 3.35 -1.56
CA THR A 138 -12.63 4.45 -1.93
C THR A 138 -13.87 3.99 -2.69
N ALA A 139 -14.04 2.68 -2.90
CA ALA A 139 -15.16 2.15 -3.68
C ALA A 139 -15.55 0.74 -3.23
N LEU A 140 -16.87 0.49 -3.21
CA LEU A 140 -17.48 -0.83 -3.06
C LEU A 140 -17.22 -1.65 -4.34
N ARG A 141 -16.09 -2.37 -4.42
CA ARG A 141 -15.73 -3.16 -5.60
C ARG A 141 -16.53 -4.48 -5.72
N GLY A 142 -17.86 -4.44 -5.60
CA GLY A 142 -18.73 -5.63 -5.78
C GLY A 142 -18.37 -6.83 -4.88
N LYS A 143 -17.65 -6.59 -3.78
CA LYS A 143 -17.03 -7.59 -2.92
C LYS A 143 -17.77 -7.82 -1.60
N LEU A 144 -18.79 -7.00 -1.32
CA LEU A 144 -19.50 -7.06 -0.05
C LEU A 144 -20.77 -7.90 -0.20
N ASP A 145 -20.97 -8.83 0.72
CA ASP A 145 -22.24 -9.50 0.91
C ASP A 145 -23.13 -8.60 1.76
N LEU A 146 -24.05 -7.89 1.11
CA LEU A 146 -24.96 -6.97 1.79
C LEU A 146 -26.04 -7.69 2.61
N GLY A 147 -26.21 -9.01 2.45
CA GLY A 147 -27.05 -9.81 3.35
C GLY A 147 -26.45 -9.96 4.75
N GLN A 148 -25.20 -9.54 4.92
CA GLN A 148 -24.51 -9.41 6.21
C GLN A 148 -24.11 -7.96 6.45
N LYS A 149 -23.75 -7.63 7.69
CA LYS A 149 -23.13 -6.35 8.02
C LYS A 149 -21.84 -6.23 7.20
N ALA A 150 -21.63 -5.09 6.56
CA ALA A 150 -20.47 -4.81 5.72
C ALA A 150 -19.89 -3.43 6.03
N ALA A 151 -18.59 -3.24 5.81
CA ALA A 151 -17.93 -1.96 6.05
C ALA A 151 -16.99 -1.56 4.91
N LEU A 152 -17.04 -0.28 4.54
CA LEU A 152 -16.04 0.39 3.68
C LEU A 152 -15.29 1.42 4.51
N ILE A 153 -13.97 1.29 4.58
CA ILE A 153 -13.09 2.19 5.31
C ILE A 153 -12.31 3.02 4.29
N SER A 154 -12.52 4.32 4.33
CA SER A 154 -11.74 5.29 3.56
C SER A 154 -11.10 6.29 4.51
N GLY A 155 -10.17 7.09 4.01
CA GLY A 155 -9.59 8.14 4.83
C GLY A 155 -8.66 9.05 4.06
N LYS A 156 -8.42 10.23 4.63
CA LYS A 156 -7.58 11.28 4.05
C LYS A 156 -6.88 12.05 5.14
N ARG A 157 -5.79 12.74 4.78
CA ARG A 157 -5.21 13.76 5.63
C ARG A 157 -5.99 15.06 5.44
N THR A 158 -6.43 15.68 6.53
CA THR A 158 -7.22 16.92 6.51
C THR A 158 -6.40 18.15 6.89
N GLY A 159 -5.29 17.99 7.60
CA GLY A 159 -4.45 19.14 7.96
C GLY A 159 -3.17 18.82 8.72
N ARG A 160 -2.53 19.91 9.13
CA ARG A 160 -1.44 19.95 10.11
C ARG A 160 -1.77 21.01 11.15
N GLU A 161 -1.58 20.67 12.41
CA GLU A 161 -1.70 21.58 13.54
C GLU A 161 -0.31 21.75 14.17
N ARG A 162 0.03 22.98 14.54
CA ARG A 162 1.27 23.28 15.25
C ARG A 162 0.90 23.74 16.64
N GLU A 163 1.38 23.03 17.64
CA GLU A 163 1.21 23.43 19.04
C GLU A 163 2.17 24.56 19.41
N ALA A 164 1.85 25.28 20.49
CA ALA A 164 2.71 26.33 21.05
C ALA A 164 4.11 25.79 21.45
N SER A 165 4.21 24.50 21.75
CA SER A 165 5.46 23.76 22.00
C SER A 165 6.34 23.58 20.75
N GLY A 166 5.81 23.86 19.55
CA GLY A 166 6.48 23.64 18.28
C GLY A 166 6.22 22.25 17.66
N THR A 167 5.57 21.33 18.40
CA THR A 167 5.16 20.01 17.91
C THR A 167 4.18 20.17 16.74
N ILE A 168 4.41 19.41 15.66
CA ILE A 168 3.50 19.35 14.51
C ILE A 168 2.69 18.06 14.61
N ARG A 169 1.38 18.17 14.47
CA ARG A 169 0.45 17.05 14.42
C ARG A 169 -0.25 17.02 13.08
N SER A 170 -0.24 15.88 12.43
CA SER A 170 -1.08 15.58 11.29
C SER A 170 -2.48 15.19 11.74
N LYS A 171 -3.49 15.82 11.14
CA LYS A 171 -4.89 15.43 11.31
C LYS A 171 -5.31 14.55 10.14
N TYR A 172 -5.90 13.40 10.47
CA TYR A 172 -6.48 12.45 9.54
C TYR A 172 -7.97 12.29 9.83
N GLU A 173 -8.76 12.14 8.78
CA GLU A 173 -10.18 11.82 8.86
C GLU A 173 -10.38 10.45 8.24
N ILE A 174 -10.92 9.52 9.02
CA ILE A 174 -11.29 8.17 8.59
C ILE A 174 -12.80 8.11 8.49
N THR A 175 -13.31 7.61 7.38
CA THR A 175 -14.75 7.42 7.17
C THR A 175 -15.03 5.93 7.10
N ILE A 176 -15.87 5.46 8.02
CA ILE A 176 -16.40 4.10 8.06
C ILE A 176 -17.83 4.15 7.56
N GLU A 177 -18.07 3.58 6.40
CA GLU A 177 -19.41 3.42 5.85
C GLU A 177 -19.88 2.00 6.11
N LEU A 178 -20.94 1.87 6.90
CA LEU A 178 -21.56 0.60 7.25
C LEU A 178 -22.75 0.36 6.35
N TYR A 179 -22.88 -0.88 5.89
CA TYR A 179 -23.95 -1.31 5.01
C TYR A 179 -24.63 -2.54 5.58
N TYR A 180 -25.95 -2.59 5.46
CA TYR A 180 -26.76 -3.76 5.77
C TYR A 180 -28.01 -3.76 4.92
N SER A 181 -28.32 -4.91 4.32
CA SER A 181 -29.53 -5.14 3.53
C SER A 181 -30.51 -5.96 4.35
N HIS A 182 -31.73 -5.47 4.48
CA HIS A 182 -32.84 -6.17 5.10
C HIS A 182 -34.15 -5.72 4.48
N HIS A 183 -35.13 -6.63 4.40
CA HIS A 183 -36.44 -6.34 3.78
C HIS A 183 -37.28 -5.36 4.61
N ASP A 184 -37.11 -5.37 5.93
CA ASP A 184 -37.72 -4.37 6.82
C ASP A 184 -36.79 -3.16 6.96
N ALA A 185 -37.30 -1.98 6.61
CA ALA A 185 -36.54 -0.74 6.65
C ALA A 185 -36.26 -0.26 8.09
N GLY A 186 -37.21 -0.43 9.02
CA GLY A 186 -37.04 0.00 10.40
C GLY A 186 -36.04 -0.86 11.15
N GLU A 187 -36.07 -2.18 10.92
CA GLU A 187 -35.08 -3.09 11.49
C GLU A 187 -33.67 -2.80 10.94
N ARG A 188 -33.57 -2.52 9.63
CA ARG A 188 -32.31 -2.16 8.99
C ARG A 188 -31.70 -0.89 9.58
N GLU A 189 -32.49 0.16 9.75
CA GLU A 189 -32.07 1.42 10.35
C GLU A 189 -31.65 1.20 11.80
N ASN A 190 -32.49 0.55 12.63
CA ASN A 190 -32.16 0.28 14.03
C ASN A 190 -30.84 -0.51 14.21
N VAL A 191 -30.58 -1.50 13.35
CA VAL A 191 -29.35 -2.29 13.38
C VAL A 191 -28.13 -1.44 13.02
N LEU A 192 -28.25 -0.59 12.00
CA LEU A 192 -27.16 0.28 11.55
C LEU A 192 -26.87 1.40 12.56
N ASP A 193 -27.90 1.99 13.15
CA ASP A 193 -27.80 3.02 14.19
C ASP A 193 -27.09 2.45 15.42
N SER A 194 -27.57 1.32 15.93
CA SER A 194 -26.96 0.67 17.10
C SER A 194 -25.50 0.30 16.83
N LEU A 195 -25.21 -0.22 15.64
CA LEU A 195 -23.85 -0.59 15.24
C LEU A 195 -22.94 0.64 15.13
N ALA A 196 -23.42 1.73 14.55
CA ALA A 196 -22.65 2.96 14.40
C ALA A 196 -22.34 3.61 15.76
N GLU A 197 -23.31 3.60 16.68
CA GLU A 197 -23.13 4.08 18.06
C GLU A 197 -22.13 3.22 18.84
N GLU A 198 -22.23 1.89 18.76
CA GLU A 198 -21.26 0.98 19.39
C GLU A 198 -19.84 1.19 18.86
N ILE A 199 -19.68 1.33 17.55
CA ILE A 199 -18.38 1.58 16.91
C ILE A 199 -17.82 2.94 17.32
N ALA A 200 -18.63 3.99 17.30
CA ALA A 200 -18.21 5.33 17.73
C ALA A 200 -17.74 5.30 19.20
N ALA A 201 -18.55 4.71 20.08
CA ALA A 201 -18.21 4.56 21.49
C ALA A 201 -16.94 3.72 21.71
N HIS A 202 -16.70 2.66 20.92
CA HIS A 202 -15.46 1.90 21.01
C HIS A 202 -14.24 2.76 20.69
N PHE A 203 -14.27 3.50 19.58
CA PHE A 203 -13.13 4.32 19.17
C PHE A 203 -12.90 5.54 20.08
N ASP A 204 -13.95 6.11 20.67
CA ASP A 204 -13.81 7.17 21.69
C ASP A 204 -13.17 6.67 22.98
N ASN A 205 -13.40 5.41 23.36
CA ASN A 205 -12.95 4.86 24.64
C ASN A 205 -11.70 3.97 24.53
N ASN A 206 -11.25 3.63 23.31
CA ASN A 206 -10.16 2.68 23.10
C ASN A 206 -9.07 3.21 22.16
N SER A 207 -8.35 4.23 22.65
CA SER A 207 -7.14 4.74 21.99
C SER A 207 -5.96 3.76 22.02
N SER A 208 -6.00 2.75 22.89
CA SER A 208 -4.90 1.78 23.09
C SER A 208 -4.68 0.86 21.88
N SER A 209 -5.74 0.60 21.11
CA SER A 209 -5.67 -0.20 19.88
C SER A 209 -4.72 0.37 18.82
N PHE A 210 -4.40 1.67 18.89
CA PHE A 210 -3.52 2.35 17.94
C PHE A 210 -2.10 2.57 18.46
N SER A 211 -1.76 2.09 19.67
CA SER A 211 -0.47 2.35 20.30
C SER A 211 0.74 1.79 19.52
N GLY A 212 0.51 0.84 18.61
CA GLY A 212 1.53 0.32 17.69
C GLY A 212 1.88 1.27 16.54
N ILE A 213 1.13 2.36 16.35
CA ILE A 213 1.35 3.35 15.30
C ILE A 213 2.26 4.44 15.87
N SER A 214 3.50 4.52 15.38
CA SER A 214 4.46 5.56 15.78
C SER A 214 3.87 6.96 15.61
N GLY A 215 4.01 7.79 16.64
CA GLY A 215 3.50 9.15 16.68
C GLY A 215 1.99 9.27 16.92
N TYR A 216 1.24 8.17 17.01
CA TYR A 216 -0.19 8.23 17.29
C TYR A 216 -0.47 8.97 18.60
N PHE A 217 -1.39 9.93 18.54
CA PHE A 217 -1.76 10.76 19.67
C PHE A 217 -3.16 10.42 20.16
N ASP A 218 -4.15 10.46 19.27
CA ASP A 218 -5.55 10.30 19.64
C ASP A 218 -6.45 9.92 18.46
N THR A 219 -7.62 9.33 18.76
CA THR A 219 -8.73 9.12 17.83
C THR A 219 -10.03 9.42 18.56
N ALA A 220 -10.89 10.20 17.93
CA ALA A 220 -12.24 10.49 18.41
C ALA A 220 -13.25 10.30 17.28
N ALA A 221 -14.46 9.86 17.60
CA ALA A 221 -15.59 9.83 16.69
C ALA A 221 -16.20 11.25 16.60
N ASP A 222 -16.13 11.85 15.42
CA ASP A 222 -16.60 13.21 15.18
C ASP A 222 -18.08 13.26 14.77
N LYS A 223 -18.56 12.24 14.04
CA LYS A 223 -19.91 12.24 13.47
C LYS A 223 -20.43 10.85 13.20
N VAL A 224 -21.69 10.63 13.56
CA VAL A 224 -22.53 9.54 13.07
C VAL A 224 -23.63 10.13 12.18
N SER A 225 -23.83 9.60 10.98
CA SER A 225 -24.92 10.02 10.10
C SER A 225 -25.48 8.88 9.26
N HIS A 226 -26.78 8.95 8.98
CA HIS A 226 -27.52 7.95 8.22
C HIS A 226 -27.96 8.47 6.87
N ASP A 227 -27.97 7.56 5.89
CA ASP A 227 -28.60 7.76 4.60
C ASP A 227 -29.09 6.42 4.05
N SER A 228 -30.15 6.45 3.24
CA SER A 228 -30.75 5.27 2.64
C SER A 228 -30.54 5.34 1.12
N PRO A 229 -29.38 4.86 0.60
CA PRO A 229 -29.03 4.98 -0.81
C PRO A 229 -29.92 4.17 -1.76
N GLY A 230 -30.84 3.34 -1.23
CA GLY A 230 -31.81 2.57 -2.00
C GLY A 230 -32.95 2.04 -1.12
N ARG A 231 -33.92 1.35 -1.75
CA ARG A 231 -35.13 0.84 -1.08
C ARG A 231 -34.80 -0.24 -0.03
N ASP A 232 -33.77 -1.06 -0.30
CA ASP A 232 -33.43 -2.25 0.50
C ASP A 232 -32.05 -2.17 1.17
N ILE A 233 -31.29 -1.09 0.95
CA ILE A 233 -29.93 -0.91 1.48
C ILE A 233 -29.91 0.31 2.39
N GLY A 234 -29.55 0.10 3.65
CA GLY A 234 -29.27 1.18 4.60
C GLY A 234 -27.77 1.47 4.63
N ARG A 235 -27.42 2.72 4.94
CA ARG A 235 -26.04 3.15 5.17
C ARG A 235 -25.94 3.99 6.44
N ALA A 236 -25.03 3.60 7.32
CA ALA A 236 -24.55 4.45 8.41
C ALA A 236 -23.11 4.90 8.12
N ILE A 237 -22.76 6.09 8.56
CA ILE A 237 -21.43 6.66 8.39
C ILE A 237 -20.91 7.07 9.76
N VAL A 238 -19.76 6.53 10.14
CA VAL A 238 -18.98 6.97 11.30
C VAL A 238 -17.73 7.67 10.80
N ILE A 239 -17.50 8.90 11.26
CA ILE A 239 -16.28 9.67 10.95
C ILE A 239 -15.41 9.70 12.19
N LEU A 240 -14.15 9.28 12.04
CA LEU A 240 -13.14 9.37 13.08
C LEU A 240 -12.11 10.45 12.72
N SER A 241 -11.77 11.29 13.68
CA SER A 241 -10.62 12.19 13.63
C SER A 241 -9.45 11.55 14.35
N CYS A 242 -8.34 11.34 13.65
CA CYS A 242 -7.11 10.79 14.22
C CYS A 242 -5.99 11.84 14.18
N LEU A 243 -5.23 11.95 15.27
CA LEU A 243 -4.08 12.82 15.39
C LEU A 243 -2.79 11.99 15.49
N VAL A 244 -1.79 12.38 14.70
CA VAL A 244 -0.46 11.75 14.69
C VAL A 244 0.61 12.83 14.73
N ILE A 245 1.57 12.72 15.63
CA ILE A 245 2.73 13.60 15.73
C ILE A 245 3.69 13.28 14.57
N ASP A 246 4.05 14.32 13.81
CA ASP A 246 5.02 14.29 12.70
C ASP A 246 6.48 14.37 13.20
#